data_AF-A1AUD3-F1
#
_entry.id   AF-A1AUD3-F1
#
_cell.length_a   1.000
_cell.length_b   1.000
_cell.length_c   1.000
_cell.angle_alpha   90.00
_cell.angle_beta   90.00
_cell.angle_gamma   90.00
#
_symmetry.space_group_name_H-M   'P 1'
#
loop_
_entity.id
_entity.type
_entity.pdbx_description
1 polymer ?
#
loop_
_entity_poly.entity_id
_entity_poly.type
_entity_poly.pdbx_seq_one_letter_code
_entity_poly.pdbx_strand_id
1 'polypeptide(L)' 'MDLIDEMKEILLKVGVEESVVKELSQYLPLAGHVLDSMAYTEFMVALEERYGIKLLDPEAAFIKSLSDIKKEILEKRS' A
#
# COMPACT_ATOMS: atom_id res chain seq x y z
N MET A 1 4.26 -15.80 2.85
CA MET A 1 4.17 -14.43 3.37
C MET A 1 2.81 -13.89 2.95
N ASP A 2 2.04 -13.27 3.85
CA ASP A 2 0.79 -12.64 3.42
C ASP A 2 1.10 -11.36 2.64
N LEU A 3 0.21 -10.97 1.71
CA LEU A 3 0.39 -9.75 0.92
C LEU A 3 0.48 -8.50 1.81
N ILE A 4 -0.24 -8.51 2.93
CA ILE A 4 -0.18 -7.43 3.92
C ILE A 4 1.20 -7.35 4.57
N ASP A 5 1.84 -8.48 4.88
CA ASP A 5 3.19 -8.49 5.43
C ASP A 5 4.20 -7.94 4.42
N GLU A 6 4.06 -8.32 3.14
CA GLU A 6 4.89 -7.77 2.05
C GLU A 6 4.72 -6.26 1.90
N MET A 7 3.49 -5.77 2.01
CA MET A 7 3.21 -4.33 1.96
C MET A 7 3.79 -3.60 3.18
N LYS A 8 3.72 -4.19 4.37
CA LYS A 8 4.37 -3.67 5.58
C LYS A 8 5.88 -3.56 5.41
N GLU A 9 6.54 -4.55 4.81
CA GLU A 9 7.96 -4.47 4.49
C GLU A 9 8.30 -3.33 3.51
N ILE A 10 7.43 -3.07 2.53
CA ILE A 10 7.63 -1.97 1.58
C ILE A 10 7.47 -0.62 2.30
N LEU A 11 6.49 -0.48 3.20
CA LEU A 11 6.34 0.72 4.03
C LEU A 11 7.62 1.01 4.84
N LEU A 12 8.22 -0.02 5.44
CA LEU A 12 9.51 0.14 6.14
C LEU A 12 10.63 0.62 5.21
N LYS A 13 10.68 0.11 3.96
CA LYS A 13 11.69 0.53 2.97
C LYS A 13 11.51 1.95 2.46
N VAL A 14 10.27 2.44 2.42
CA VAL A 14 9.91 3.82 2.06
C VAL A 14 10.18 4.79 3.22
N GLY A 15 10.59 4.28 4.39
CA GLY A 15 10.99 5.10 5.54
C GLY A 15 9.89 5.34 6.56
N VAL A 16 8.78 4.58 6.50
CA VAL A 16 7.75 4.60 7.55
C VAL A 16 8.31 3.96 8.82
N GLU A 17 8.07 4.60 9.96
CA GLU A 17 8.53 4.08 11.25
C GLU A 17 7.97 2.69 11.56
N GLU A 18 8.83 1.83 12.13
CA GLU A 18 8.47 0.44 12.44
C GLU A 18 7.30 0.33 13.44
N SER A 19 7.24 1.24 14.41
CA SER A 19 6.12 1.40 15.36
C SER A 19 4.80 1.58 14.61
N VAL A 20 4.77 2.50 13.65
CA VAL A 20 3.59 2.81 12.84
C VAL A 20 3.20 1.61 11.97
N VAL A 21 4.16 0.95 11.31
CA VAL A 21 3.90 -0.23 10.47
C VAL A 21 3.37 -1.42 11.29
N LYS A 22 3.86 -1.61 12.51
CA LYS A 22 3.39 -2.69 13.40
C LYS A 22 1.95 -2.48 13.83
N GLU A 23 1.59 -1.26 14.22
CA GLU A 23 0.24 -0.90 14.67
C GLU A 23 -0.74 -0.67 13.52
N LEU A 24 -0.24 -0.58 12.28
CA LEU A 24 -1.06 -0.39 11.10
C LEU A 24 -2.08 -1.53 10.92
N SER A 25 -3.35 -1.17 11.08
CA SER A 25 -4.48 -2.01 10.70
C SER A 25 -4.69 -1.98 9.19
N GLN A 26 -4.91 -3.16 8.61
CA GLN A 26 -5.12 -3.32 7.16
C GLN A 26 -6.36 -2.60 6.62
N TYR A 27 -7.31 -2.25 7.49
CA TYR A 27 -8.58 -1.60 7.13
C TYR A 27 -8.56 -0.09 7.31
N LEU A 28 -7.47 0.48 7.85
CA LEU A 28 -7.37 1.92 8.05
C LEU A 28 -6.94 2.64 6.77
N PRO A 29 -7.44 3.87 6.55
CA PRO A 29 -6.95 4.72 5.48
C PRO A 29 -5.44 5.02 5.65
N LEU A 30 -4.66 4.85 4.60
CA LEU A 30 -3.21 5.11 4.58
C LEU A 30 -2.91 6.61 4.48
N ALA A 31 -3.64 7.30 3.62
CA ALA A 31 -3.48 8.73 3.39
C ALA A 31 -3.92 9.52 4.64
N GLY A 32 -3.03 10.38 5.15
CA GLY A 32 -3.31 11.29 6.26
C GLY A 32 -3.21 10.67 7.67
N HIS A 33 -3.12 9.35 7.79
CA HIS A 33 -2.89 8.66 9.07
C HIS A 33 -1.49 8.05 9.20
N VAL A 34 -0.94 7.54 8.09
CA VAL A 34 0.27 6.70 8.10
C VAL A 34 1.32 7.26 7.16
N LEU A 35 0.87 7.74 6.01
CA LEU A 35 1.72 8.25 4.94
C LEU A 35 1.36 9.71 4.68
N ASP A 36 2.39 10.54 4.59
CA ASP A 36 2.26 11.82 3.91
C ASP A 36 2.10 11.60 2.39
N SER A 37 1.77 12.67 1.66
CA SER A 37 1.53 12.58 0.21
C SER A 37 2.73 12.05 -0.59
N MET A 38 3.95 12.29 -0.11
CA MET A 38 5.17 11.86 -0.79
C MET A 38 5.43 10.37 -0.55
N ALA A 39 5.40 9.94 0.71
CA ALA A 39 5.56 8.54 1.10
C ALA A 39 4.43 7.67 0.55
N TYR A 40 3.20 8.19 0.43
CA TYR A 40 2.10 7.48 -0.24
C TYR A 40 2.42 7.22 -1.71
N THR A 41 2.96 8.21 -2.42
CA THR A 41 3.33 8.07 -3.83
C THR A 41 4.45 7.05 -4.01
N GLU A 42 5.52 7.15 -3.20
CA GLU A 42 6.64 6.21 -3.23
C GLU A 42 6.20 4.78 -2.90
N PHE A 43 5.30 4.61 -1.93
CA PHE A 43 4.72 3.32 -1.59
C PHE A 43 3.93 2.72 -2.76
N MET A 44 3.08 3.50 -3.42
CA MET A 44 2.31 3.03 -4.57
C MET A 44 3.22 2.63 -5.74
N VAL A 45 4.24 3.44 -6.04
CA VAL A 45 5.24 3.11 -7.09
C VAL A 45 5.96 1.81 -6.75
N ALA A 46 6.42 1.63 -5.51
CA ALA A 46 7.11 0.40 -5.11
C ALA A 46 6.22 -0.86 -5.20
N LEU A 47 4.92 -0.73 -4.99
CA LEU A 47 3.95 -1.80 -5.20
C LEU A 47 3.76 -2.11 -6.68
N GLU A 48 3.60 -1.09 -7.52
CA GLU A 48 3.48 -1.23 -8.97
C GLU A 48 4.71 -1.93 -9.57
N GLU A 49 5.92 -1.53 -9.16
CA GLU A 49 7.17 -2.17 -9.59
C GLU A 49 7.28 -3.63 -9.11
N ARG A 50 6.91 -3.92 -7.85
CA ARG A 50 7.01 -5.27 -7.29
C ARG A 50 6.03 -6.25 -7.94
N TYR A 51 4.81 -5.80 -8.23
CA TYR A 51 3.75 -6.67 -8.73
C TYR A 51 3.50 -6.55 -10.23
N GLY A 52 4.13 -5.60 -10.92
CA GLY A 52 3.98 -5.38 -12.37
C GLY A 52 2.57 -4.90 -12.76
N ILE A 53 1.88 -4.19 -11.87
CA ILE A 53 0.52 -3.69 -12.07
C ILE A 53 0.49 -2.16 -12.00
N LYS A 54 -0.59 -1.54 -12.48
CA LYS A 54 -0.91 -0.14 -12.20
C LYS A 54 -2.02 -0.04 -11.17
N LEU A 55 -1.75 0.64 -10.06
CA LEU A 55 -2.66 0.93 -8.96
C LEU A 55 -3.16 2.39 -9.01
N LEU A 56 -2.37 3.32 -9.56
CA LEU A 56 -2.75 4.74 -9.73
C LEU A 56 -3.64 4.96 -10.97
N ASP A 57 -4.69 4.15 -11.12
CA ASP A 57 -5.70 4.39 -12.15
C ASP A 57 -6.67 5.46 -11.65
N PRO A 58 -7.08 6.47 -12.45
CA PRO A 58 -8.12 7.43 -12.07
C PRO A 58 -9.45 6.77 -11.66
N GLU A 59 -9.74 5.53 -12.09
CA GLU A 59 -10.89 4.76 -11.59
C GLU A 59 -10.66 4.18 -10.17
N ALA A 60 -9.40 4.03 -9.75
CA ALA A 60 -8.98 3.50 -8.44
C ALA A 60 -9.10 4.52 -7.30
N ALA A 61 -9.97 5.52 -7.44
CA ALA A 61 -10.29 6.55 -6.45
C ALA A 61 -10.76 6.00 -5.07
N PHE A 62 -10.87 4.68 -4.94
CA PHE A 62 -11.30 3.97 -3.75
C PHE A 62 -10.16 3.30 -2.97
N ILE A 63 -8.92 3.28 -3.47
CA ILE A 63 -7.80 2.69 -2.74
C ILE A 63 -7.50 3.56 -1.51
N LYS A 64 -7.94 3.10 -0.34
CA LYS A 64 -7.75 3.82 0.93
C LYS A 64 -6.91 3.01 1.89
N SER A 65 -7.04 1.69 1.90
CA SER A 65 -6.43 0.81 2.90
C SER A 65 -5.52 -0.27 2.29
N LEU A 66 -4.73 -0.95 3.13
CA LEU A 66 -3.92 -2.08 2.66
C LEU A 66 -4.80 -3.22 2.10
N SER A 67 -5.98 -3.43 2.68
CA SER A 67 -6.93 -4.42 2.19
C SER A 67 -7.47 -4.09 0.80
N ASP A 68 -7.71 -2.81 0.49
CA ASP A 68 -8.16 -2.39 -0.85
C ASP A 68 -7.07 -2.66 -1.89
N ILE A 69 -5.83 -2.28 -1.58
CA ILE A 69 -4.68 -2.56 -2.45
C ILE A 69 -4.51 -4.06 -2.65
N LYS A 70 -4.65 -4.86 -1.58
CA LYS A 70 -4.59 -6.32 -1.68
C LYS A 70 -5.65 -6.87 -2.62
N LYS A 71 -6.88 -6.35 -2.57
CA LYS A 71 -7.97 -6.75 -3.47
C LYS A 71 -7.61 -6.43 -4.93
N GLU A 72 -7.14 -5.21 -5.20
CA GLU A 72 -6.74 -4.78 -6.54
C GLU A 72 -5.58 -5.60 -7.11
N ILE A 73 -4.57 -5.92 -6.29
CA ILE A 73 -3.46 -6.79 -6.70
C ILE A 73 -3.99 -8.18 -7.09
N LEU A 74 -4.94 -8.73 -6.34
CA LEU A 74 -5.52 -10.04 -6.64
C LEU A 74 -6.40 -10.02 -7.90
N GLU A 75 -7.18 -8.94 -8.11
CA GLU A 75 -8.03 -8.78 -9.30
C GLU A 75 -7.20 -8.61 -10.57
N LYS A 76 -6.10 -7.83 -10.54
CA LYS A 76 -5.25 -7.60 -11.70
C LYS A 76 -4.29 -8.75 -12.01
N ARG A 77 -4.06 -9.67 -11.08
CA ARG A 77 -3.21 -10.87 -11.24
C ARG A 77 -3.98 -12.14 -11.61
N SER A 78 -5.31 -12.10 -11.61
CA SER A 78 -6.19 -13.21 -12.04
C SER A 78 -6.37 -13.21 -13.56
#